data_AF-A0A2S7J1A2-F1
#
_entry.id   AF-A0A2S7J1A2-F1
#
_cell.length_a   1.000
_cell.length_b   1.000
_cell.length_c   1.000
_cell.angle_alpha   90.00
_cell.angle_beta   90.00
_cell.angle_gamma   90.00
#
_symmetry.space_group_name_H-M   'P 1'
#
loop_
_entity.id
_entity.type
_entity.pdbx_description
1 polymer ?
#
loop_
_entity_poly.entity_id
_entity_poly.type
_entity_poly.pdbx_seq_one_letter_code
_entity_poly.pdbx_strand_id
1 'polypeptide(L)'
;MGAKVFDNPKDHEELARLFRYVASDEPKPIIMDFFAGSGSTAEAVIRLAANGMAEAKFIAIQFPEPVNPKERTGKAALAKGWKTISEVTRERLRRVLKQPDLQSIPQGFRAFRLAETGILRWNGANSIEPEDYLKQMDAFADTLKPGWKAEDLIWEVALREGLALTSRVVSVEGEKPGKLWRVTDDEQGKAFIICLADAIDLPDLKGLGLTKDDLFICRDTALTDTVAANLALQCRLKVL
;
A
#
# COMPACT_ATOMS: atom_id res chain seq x y z
N MET A 1 7.56 -10.59 -25.83
CA MET A 1 8.37 -9.34 -25.70
C MET A 1 9.19 -9.14 -26.98
N GLY A 2 9.07 -8.00 -27.68
CA GLY A 2 9.85 -7.68 -28.90
C GLY A 2 11.32 -7.28 -28.70
N ALA A 3 11.90 -7.57 -27.53
CA ALA A 3 13.34 -7.59 -27.24
C ALA A 3 13.54 -8.40 -25.95
N LYS A 4 14.60 -9.22 -25.86
CA LYS A 4 14.92 -10.00 -24.64
C LYS A 4 15.51 -9.04 -23.60
N VAL A 5 14.74 -8.71 -22.56
CA VAL A 5 15.10 -7.74 -21.50
C VAL A 5 15.26 -8.40 -20.13
N PHE A 6 15.12 -9.72 -20.07
CA PHE A 6 15.33 -10.54 -18.89
C PHE A 6 15.85 -11.90 -19.33
N ASP A 7 16.80 -12.47 -18.60
CA ASP A 7 17.35 -13.78 -18.91
C ASP A 7 16.56 -14.89 -18.24
N ASN A 8 16.20 -15.89 -19.04
CA ASN A 8 15.58 -17.14 -18.60
C ASN A 8 14.32 -16.94 -17.73
N PRO A 9 13.32 -16.16 -18.21
CA PRO A 9 12.05 -16.06 -17.50
C PRO A 9 11.46 -17.47 -17.36
N LYS A 10 10.90 -17.78 -16.19
CA LYS A 10 10.15 -19.02 -16.00
C LYS A 10 8.92 -19.03 -16.92
N ASP A 11 8.50 -20.22 -17.32
CA ASP A 11 7.31 -20.38 -18.15
C ASP A 11 6.04 -20.12 -17.31
N HIS A 12 5.29 -19.12 -17.72
CA HIS A 12 4.04 -18.73 -17.07
C HIS A 12 2.91 -19.74 -17.30
N GLU A 13 2.92 -20.51 -18.40
CA GLU A 13 1.90 -21.54 -18.66
C GLU A 13 2.07 -22.72 -17.71
N GLU A 14 3.31 -23.16 -17.50
CA GLU A 14 3.63 -24.23 -16.54
C GLU A 14 3.31 -23.80 -15.11
N LEU A 15 3.62 -22.55 -14.74
CA LEU A 15 3.22 -21.99 -13.45
C LEU A 15 1.68 -21.94 -13.31
N ALA A 16 0.96 -21.53 -14.35
CA ALA A 16 -0.50 -21.47 -14.32
C ALA A 16 -1.12 -22.86 -14.14
N ARG A 17 -0.60 -23.89 -14.83
CA ARG A 17 -1.01 -25.29 -14.66
C ARG A 17 -0.77 -25.76 -13.23
N LEU A 18 0.40 -25.48 -12.67
CA LEU A 18 0.74 -25.83 -11.30
C LEU A 18 -0.22 -25.16 -10.30
N PHE A 19 -0.42 -23.84 -10.39
CA PHE A 19 -1.30 -23.09 -9.48
C PHE A 19 -2.74 -23.59 -9.56
N ARG A 20 -3.26 -23.86 -10.76
CA ARG A 20 -4.59 -24.44 -10.94
C ARG A 20 -4.72 -25.80 -10.24
N TYR A 21 -3.68 -26.62 -10.31
CA TYR A 21 -3.68 -27.92 -9.66
C TYR A 21 -3.64 -27.82 -8.13
N VAL A 22 -2.76 -26.96 -7.58
CA VAL A 22 -2.59 -26.87 -6.12
C VAL A 22 -3.66 -26.02 -5.42
N ALA A 23 -4.33 -25.14 -6.15
CA ALA A 23 -5.33 -24.20 -5.60
C ALA A 23 -6.74 -24.42 -6.19
N SER A 24 -7.03 -25.62 -6.72
CA SER A 24 -8.32 -25.92 -7.34
C SER A 24 -9.51 -25.74 -6.40
N ASP A 25 -9.29 -26.03 -5.11
CA ASP A 25 -10.33 -26.07 -4.09
C ASP A 25 -10.38 -24.77 -3.26
N GLU A 26 -9.48 -23.83 -3.52
CA GLU A 26 -9.43 -22.54 -2.84
C GLU A 26 -10.23 -21.52 -3.67
N PRO A 27 -11.36 -20.99 -3.16
CA PRO A 27 -12.20 -20.06 -3.92
C PRO A 27 -11.52 -18.72 -4.20
N LYS A 28 -10.59 -18.26 -3.35
CA LYS A 28 -9.91 -16.94 -3.50
C LYS A 28 -8.40 -17.06 -3.28
N PRO A 29 -7.69 -17.81 -4.14
CA PRO A 29 -6.31 -18.17 -3.85
C PRO A 29 -5.39 -16.96 -3.99
N ILE A 30 -4.50 -16.81 -3.01
CA ILE A 30 -3.44 -15.79 -3.02
C ILE A 30 -2.12 -16.49 -3.30
N ILE A 31 -1.55 -16.25 -4.48
CA ILE A 31 -0.26 -16.79 -4.88
C ILE A 31 0.82 -15.76 -4.56
N MET A 32 1.76 -16.13 -3.71
CA MET A 32 2.83 -15.23 -3.25
C MET A 32 4.19 -15.66 -3.80
N ASP A 33 4.94 -14.70 -4.34
CA ASP A 33 6.28 -14.90 -4.88
C ASP A 33 7.24 -13.81 -4.37
N PHE A 34 8.19 -14.21 -3.52
CA PHE A 34 9.18 -13.31 -2.93
C PHE A 34 10.39 -13.03 -3.84
N PHE A 35 10.46 -13.72 -5.00
CA PHE A 35 11.54 -13.63 -5.97
C PHE A 35 10.96 -13.48 -7.38
N ALA A 36 10.10 -12.46 -7.55
CA ALA A 36 9.27 -12.32 -8.74
C ALA A 36 10.07 -12.34 -10.05
N GLY A 37 11.31 -11.81 -10.05
CA GLY A 37 12.21 -11.78 -11.19
C GLY A 37 11.55 -11.11 -12.38
N SER A 38 11.35 -11.85 -13.47
CA SER A 38 10.66 -11.33 -14.64
C SER A 38 9.16 -11.07 -14.44
N GLY A 39 8.54 -11.56 -13.36
CA GLY A 39 7.10 -11.47 -13.10
C GLY A 39 6.29 -12.62 -13.68
N SER A 40 6.90 -13.78 -13.91
CA SER A 40 6.21 -14.93 -14.54
C SER A 40 5.08 -15.48 -13.67
N THR A 41 5.25 -15.52 -12.35
CA THR A 41 4.20 -15.91 -11.39
C THR A 41 2.98 -14.99 -11.47
N ALA A 42 3.20 -13.68 -11.43
CA ALA A 42 2.12 -12.70 -11.54
C ALA A 42 1.41 -12.77 -12.91
N GLU A 43 2.15 -12.97 -14.01
CA GLU A 43 1.51 -13.21 -15.33
C GLU A 43 0.66 -14.48 -15.32
N ALA A 44 1.16 -15.58 -14.77
CA ALA A 44 0.42 -16.83 -14.67
C ALA A 44 -0.91 -16.63 -13.92
N VAL A 45 -0.89 -15.89 -12.80
CA VAL A 45 -2.11 -15.58 -12.03
C VAL A 45 -3.07 -14.67 -12.79
N ILE A 46 -2.58 -13.63 -13.47
CA ILE A 46 -3.41 -12.77 -14.33
C ILE A 46 -4.15 -13.61 -15.38
N ARG A 47 -3.45 -14.55 -16.03
CA ARG A 47 -4.07 -15.45 -17.01
C ARG A 47 -5.04 -16.45 -16.36
N LEU A 48 -4.73 -16.97 -15.18
CA LEU A 48 -5.64 -17.87 -14.47
C LEU A 48 -6.94 -17.17 -14.06
N ALA A 49 -6.84 -15.94 -13.56
CA ALA A 49 -8.00 -15.11 -13.26
C ALA A 49 -8.92 -14.96 -14.48
N ALA A 50 -8.33 -14.71 -15.65
CA ALA A 50 -9.06 -14.64 -16.91
C ALA A 50 -9.65 -15.98 -17.39
N ASN A 51 -9.10 -17.12 -16.95
CA ASN A 51 -9.39 -18.45 -17.51
C ASN A 51 -9.94 -19.45 -16.49
N GLY A 52 -10.84 -19.00 -15.62
CA GLY A 52 -11.64 -19.88 -14.74
C GLY A 52 -11.31 -19.83 -13.25
N MET A 53 -10.39 -18.97 -12.82
CA MET A 53 -10.11 -18.72 -11.40
C MET A 53 -10.23 -17.23 -11.07
N ALA A 54 -11.38 -16.62 -11.37
CA ALA A 54 -11.58 -15.16 -11.39
C ALA A 54 -11.15 -14.40 -10.12
N GLU A 55 -11.20 -15.05 -8.96
CA GLU A 55 -10.81 -14.46 -7.66
C GLU A 55 -9.34 -14.69 -7.29
N ALA A 56 -8.55 -15.34 -8.16
CA ALA A 56 -7.13 -15.57 -7.93
C ALA A 56 -6.35 -14.24 -7.88
N LYS A 57 -5.58 -14.06 -6.81
CA LYS A 57 -4.77 -12.87 -6.55
C LYS A 57 -3.30 -13.25 -6.45
N PHE A 58 -2.44 -12.27 -6.65
CA PHE A 58 -1.00 -12.45 -6.44
C PHE A 58 -0.40 -11.36 -5.57
N ILE A 59 0.66 -11.74 -4.85
CA ILE A 59 1.59 -10.81 -4.19
C ILE A 59 2.98 -11.15 -4.71
N ALA A 60 3.55 -10.27 -5.52
CA ALA A 60 4.88 -10.45 -6.13
C ALA A 60 5.84 -9.40 -5.58
N ILE A 61 6.90 -9.84 -4.93
CA ILE A 61 7.92 -8.98 -4.32
C ILE A 61 9.19 -9.09 -5.16
N GLN A 62 9.76 -7.92 -5.48
CA GLN A 62 11.00 -7.80 -6.24
C GLN A 62 11.89 -6.73 -5.64
N PHE A 63 13.09 -7.12 -5.23
CA PHE A 63 14.13 -6.17 -4.84
C PHE A 63 14.49 -5.26 -6.04
N PRO A 64 14.61 -3.94 -5.88
CA PRO A 64 14.90 -3.00 -6.96
C PRO A 64 16.39 -3.05 -7.37
N GLU A 65 16.90 -4.23 -7.68
CA GLU A 65 18.26 -4.45 -8.14
C GLU A 65 18.50 -3.69 -9.46
N PRO A 66 19.59 -2.92 -9.59
CA PRO A 66 19.97 -2.29 -10.85
C PRO A 66 20.19 -3.33 -11.96
N VAL A 67 19.73 -3.03 -13.17
CA VAL A 67 19.99 -3.91 -14.32
C VAL A 67 21.47 -3.89 -14.70
N ASN A 68 22.02 -5.03 -15.13
CA ASN A 68 23.45 -5.14 -15.45
C ASN A 68 23.77 -4.53 -16.84
N PRO A 69 24.51 -3.41 -16.94
CA PRO A 69 24.82 -2.77 -18.22
C PRO A 69 25.82 -3.57 -19.08
N LYS A 70 26.44 -4.63 -18.54
CA LYS A 70 27.35 -5.51 -19.29
C LYS A 70 26.60 -6.60 -20.05
N GLU A 71 25.41 -6.98 -19.57
CA GLU A 71 24.58 -8.01 -20.18
C GLU A 71 23.71 -7.46 -21.32
N ARG A 72 23.43 -8.30 -22.31
CA ARG A 72 22.58 -7.92 -23.46
C ARG A 72 21.17 -7.51 -23.00
N THR A 73 20.60 -8.26 -22.06
CA THR A 73 19.26 -8.02 -21.51
C THR A 73 19.20 -6.74 -20.69
N GLY A 74 20.21 -6.48 -19.84
CA GLY A 74 20.32 -5.23 -19.09
C GLY A 74 20.54 -4.01 -19.99
N LYS A 75 21.38 -4.10 -21.04
CA LYS A 75 21.49 -3.03 -22.07
C LYS A 75 20.15 -2.75 -22.75
N ALA A 76 19.40 -3.81 -23.10
CA ALA A 76 18.09 -3.65 -23.72
C ALA A 76 17.05 -3.02 -22.77
N ALA A 77 17.09 -3.37 -21.48
CA ALA A 77 16.25 -2.74 -20.45
C ALA A 77 16.58 -1.25 -20.27
N LEU A 78 17.87 -0.90 -20.18
CA LEU A 78 18.34 0.49 -20.10
C LEU A 78 17.95 1.31 -21.32
N ALA A 79 18.04 0.75 -22.53
CA ALA A 79 17.59 1.39 -23.77
C ALA A 79 16.07 1.67 -23.79
N LYS A 80 15.30 1.00 -22.92
CA LYS A 80 13.86 1.25 -22.69
C LYS A 80 13.59 2.16 -21.48
N GLY A 81 14.64 2.65 -20.81
CA GLY A 81 14.54 3.49 -19.62
C GLY A 81 14.30 2.73 -18.32
N TRP A 82 14.41 1.39 -18.32
CA TRP A 82 14.23 0.58 -17.12
C TRP A 82 15.59 0.36 -16.45
N LYS A 83 15.75 0.94 -15.27
CA LYS A 83 16.98 0.96 -14.48
C LYS A 83 17.06 -0.21 -13.51
N THR A 84 15.92 -0.77 -13.11
CA THR A 84 15.87 -1.84 -12.10
C THR A 84 15.08 -3.05 -12.58
N ILE A 85 15.35 -4.22 -11.98
CA ILE A 85 14.59 -5.44 -12.27
C ILE A 85 13.11 -5.24 -11.96
N SER A 86 12.75 -4.57 -10.85
CA SER A 86 11.35 -4.31 -10.49
C SER A 86 10.61 -3.44 -11.52
N GLU A 87 11.30 -2.57 -12.24
CA GLU A 87 10.72 -1.85 -13.39
C GLU A 87 10.45 -2.78 -14.57
N VAL A 88 11.39 -3.68 -14.89
CA VAL A 88 11.20 -4.72 -15.92
C VAL A 88 10.00 -5.61 -15.57
N THR A 89 9.90 -6.05 -14.30
CA THR A 89 8.76 -6.85 -13.79
C THR A 89 7.45 -6.11 -13.98
N ARG A 90 7.33 -4.87 -13.47
CA ARG A 90 6.09 -4.07 -13.57
C ARG A 90 5.70 -3.83 -15.01
N GLU A 91 6.67 -3.56 -15.87
CA GLU A 91 6.42 -3.30 -17.28
C GLU A 91 6.00 -4.56 -18.05
N ARG A 92 6.52 -5.74 -17.70
CA ARG A 92 5.96 -7.01 -18.20
C ARG A 92 4.48 -7.10 -17.87
N LEU A 93 4.11 -6.92 -16.59
CA LEU A 93 2.72 -7.07 -16.14
C LEU A 93 1.79 -6.07 -16.82
N ARG A 94 2.21 -4.80 -16.98
CA ARG A 94 1.44 -3.80 -17.74
C ARG A 94 1.20 -4.23 -19.19
N ARG A 95 2.18 -4.88 -19.82
CA ARG A 95 2.05 -5.36 -21.21
C ARG A 95 1.15 -6.56 -21.32
N VAL A 96 1.22 -7.50 -20.37
CA VAL A 96 0.32 -8.66 -20.27
C VAL A 96 -1.13 -8.17 -20.17
N LEU A 97 -1.41 -7.25 -19.25
CA LEU A 97 -2.75 -6.68 -19.05
C LEU A 97 -3.30 -5.91 -20.26
N LYS A 98 -2.43 -5.50 -21.20
CA LYS A 98 -2.81 -4.83 -22.45
C LYS A 98 -3.00 -5.80 -23.62
N GLN A 99 -2.85 -7.11 -23.41
CA GLN A 99 -3.10 -8.07 -24.48
C GLN A 99 -4.61 -8.15 -24.77
N PRO A 100 -5.03 -8.30 -26.04
CA PRO A 100 -6.44 -8.23 -26.44
C PRO A 100 -7.36 -9.21 -25.69
N ASP A 101 -6.86 -10.39 -25.35
CA ASP A 101 -7.56 -11.45 -24.61
C ASP A 101 -7.75 -11.12 -23.12
N LEU A 102 -6.96 -10.20 -22.57
CA LEU A 102 -6.95 -9.84 -21.15
C LEU A 102 -7.48 -8.42 -20.88
N GLN A 103 -7.48 -7.55 -21.90
CA GLN A 103 -7.81 -6.13 -21.78
C GLN A 103 -9.29 -5.87 -21.49
N SER A 104 -10.19 -6.77 -21.92
CA SER A 104 -11.64 -6.67 -21.67
C SER A 104 -12.04 -7.08 -20.25
N ILE A 105 -11.12 -7.64 -19.47
CA ILE A 105 -11.35 -8.13 -18.11
C ILE A 105 -10.92 -7.04 -17.13
N PRO A 106 -11.75 -6.68 -16.13
CA PRO A 106 -11.44 -5.63 -15.16
C PRO A 106 -10.42 -6.14 -14.12
N GLN A 107 -9.16 -6.25 -14.55
CA GLN A 107 -8.05 -6.74 -13.73
C GLN A 107 -6.87 -5.76 -13.77
N GLY A 108 -6.03 -5.83 -12.74
CA GLY A 108 -4.88 -4.95 -12.60
C GLY A 108 -4.04 -5.29 -11.38
N PHE A 109 -3.09 -4.43 -11.08
CA PHE A 109 -2.26 -4.55 -9.89
C PHE A 109 -1.93 -3.18 -9.31
N ARG A 110 -1.67 -3.13 -8.01
CA ARG A 110 -1.06 -1.98 -7.33
C ARG A 110 0.41 -2.25 -7.11
N ALA A 111 1.22 -1.21 -7.20
CA ALA A 111 2.66 -1.29 -6.95
C ALA A 111 3.00 -0.46 -5.72
N PHE A 112 3.54 -1.13 -4.70
CA PHE A 112 4.04 -0.50 -3.49
C PHE A 112 5.57 -0.56 -3.47
N ARG A 113 6.18 0.34 -2.71
CA ARG A 113 7.60 0.31 -2.38
C ARG A 113 7.76 0.44 -0.88
N LEU A 114 8.79 -0.18 -0.33
CA LEU A 114 9.16 0.10 1.04
C LEU A 114 9.68 1.54 1.15
N ALA A 115 9.24 2.22 2.19
CA ALA A 115 9.69 3.54 2.59
C ALA A 115 9.91 3.52 4.10
N GLU A 116 10.69 4.47 4.60
CA GLU A 116 10.78 4.66 6.04
C GLU A 116 9.44 5.15 6.60
N THR A 117 9.13 4.75 7.84
CA THR A 117 7.93 5.22 8.54
C THR A 117 7.88 6.74 8.59
N GLY A 118 6.69 7.30 8.35
CA GLY A 118 6.42 8.73 8.50
C GLY A 118 6.21 9.15 9.95
N ILE A 119 6.14 8.18 10.88
CA ILE A 119 5.85 8.39 12.29
C ILE A 119 7.16 8.35 13.09
N LEU A 120 7.36 9.33 13.96
CA LEU A 120 8.44 9.35 14.93
C LEU A 120 8.19 8.30 16.01
N ARG A 121 9.16 7.41 16.20
CA ARG A 121 9.14 6.46 17.30
C ARG A 121 10.03 6.98 18.41
N TRP A 122 9.51 6.97 19.63
CA TRP A 122 10.33 7.20 20.82
C TRP A 122 11.31 6.04 20.95
N ASN A 123 12.60 6.32 20.74
CA ASN A 123 13.67 5.31 20.82
C ASN A 123 14.46 5.41 22.13
N GLY A 124 13.98 6.18 23.11
CA GLY A 124 14.75 6.53 24.30
C GLY A 124 15.74 7.69 24.06
N ALA A 125 16.27 8.25 25.14
CA ALA A 125 17.30 9.28 25.05
C ALA A 125 18.62 8.64 24.62
N ASN A 126 19.19 9.12 23.51
CA ASN A 126 20.50 8.66 23.01
C ASN A 126 21.67 9.37 23.73
N SER A 127 21.37 10.33 24.61
CA SER A 127 22.32 11.10 25.40
C SER A 127 21.71 11.50 26.74
N ILE A 128 22.55 11.80 27.72
CA ILE A 128 22.16 12.24 29.08
C ILE A 128 22.13 13.79 29.14
N GLU A 129 22.39 14.47 28.02
CA GLU A 129 22.50 15.92 27.96
C GLU A 129 21.11 16.59 28.00
N PRO A 130 20.87 17.55 28.91
CA PRO A 130 19.58 18.21 29.06
C PRO A 130 19.07 18.91 27.79
N GLU A 131 19.96 19.48 26.98
CA GLU A 131 19.61 20.16 25.73
C GLU A 131 19.12 19.20 24.64
N ASP A 132 19.67 17.99 24.59
CA ASP A 132 19.19 16.95 23.69
C ASP A 132 17.83 16.42 24.14
N TYR A 133 17.59 16.36 25.45
CA TYR A 133 16.27 16.00 26.00
C TYR A 133 15.20 17.03 25.63
N LEU A 134 15.49 18.34 25.75
CA LEU A 134 14.57 19.40 25.34
C LEU A 134 14.24 19.34 23.85
N LYS A 135 15.26 19.16 22.99
CA LYS A 135 15.05 18.99 21.54
C LYS A 135 14.22 17.76 21.22
N GLN A 136 14.43 16.66 21.96
CA GLN A 136 13.60 15.46 21.81
C GLN A 136 12.16 15.76 22.24
N MET A 137 11.93 16.39 23.39
CA MET A 137 10.58 16.76 23.84
C MET A 137 9.85 17.63 22.83
N ASP A 138 10.50 18.66 22.28
CA ASP A 138 9.93 19.52 21.24
C ASP A 138 9.66 18.74 19.94
N ALA A 139 10.54 17.81 19.56
CA ALA A 139 10.35 16.97 18.39
C ALA A 139 9.19 15.97 18.53
N PHE A 140 8.78 15.63 19.75
CA PHE A 140 7.59 14.82 20.04
C PHE A 140 6.32 15.65 20.24
N ALA A 141 6.40 16.98 20.13
CA ALA A 141 5.20 17.80 20.06
C ALA A 141 4.33 17.41 18.86
N ASP A 142 4.91 16.99 17.73
CA ASP A 142 4.21 16.34 16.62
C ASP A 142 4.84 14.96 16.36
N THR A 143 4.03 13.91 16.39
CA THR A 143 4.50 12.53 16.18
C THR A 143 4.85 12.25 14.72
N LEU A 144 4.60 13.16 13.79
CA LEU A 144 4.90 13.00 12.37
C LEU A 144 6.26 13.59 11.98
N LYS A 145 7.04 12.84 11.20
CA LYS A 145 8.35 13.29 10.70
C LYS A 145 8.21 14.47 9.73
N PRO A 146 9.12 15.47 9.74
CA PRO A 146 9.12 16.54 8.75
C PRO A 146 9.08 16.01 7.31
N GLY A 147 8.18 16.54 6.48
CA GLY A 147 8.03 16.14 5.08
C GLY A 147 7.22 14.85 4.86
N TRP A 148 6.49 14.37 5.87
CA TRP A 148 5.55 13.26 5.74
C TRP A 148 4.52 13.51 4.63
N LYS A 149 4.04 12.42 4.02
CA LYS A 149 3.00 12.46 2.98
C LYS A 149 1.75 11.75 3.47
N ALA A 150 0.60 12.37 3.24
CA ALA A 150 -0.69 11.83 3.65
C ALA A 150 -0.92 10.41 3.14
N GLU A 151 -0.71 10.17 1.84
CA GLU A 151 -0.92 8.84 1.23
C GLU A 151 -0.04 7.76 1.86
N ASP A 152 1.25 8.03 2.08
CA ASP A 152 2.19 7.08 2.68
C ASP A 152 1.75 6.72 4.11
N LEU A 153 1.34 7.73 4.90
CA LEU A 153 0.87 7.55 6.26
C LEU A 153 -0.46 6.79 6.33
N ILE A 154 -1.40 7.08 5.42
CA ILE A 154 -2.69 6.36 5.34
C ILE A 154 -2.44 4.87 5.07
N TRP A 155 -1.53 4.53 4.15
CA TRP A 155 -1.18 3.14 3.87
C TRP A 155 -0.43 2.46 5.02
N GLU A 156 0.48 3.18 5.69
CA GLU A 156 1.16 2.67 6.89
C GLU A 156 0.16 2.33 8.00
N VAL A 157 -0.80 3.23 8.26
CA VAL A 157 -1.87 3.03 9.25
C VAL A 157 -2.82 1.92 8.83
N ALA A 158 -3.23 1.87 7.56
CA ALA A 158 -4.11 0.81 7.07
C ALA A 158 -3.51 -0.58 7.26
N LEU A 159 -2.22 -0.75 6.97
CA LEU A 159 -1.51 -2.01 7.22
C LEU A 159 -1.39 -2.34 8.71
N ARG A 160 -1.12 -1.34 9.56
CA ARG A 160 -1.04 -1.51 11.02
C ARG A 160 -2.37 -1.93 11.63
N GLU A 161 -3.48 -1.40 11.12
CA GLU A 161 -4.85 -1.77 11.52
C GLU A 161 -5.34 -3.08 10.85
N GLY A 162 -4.48 -3.70 10.03
CA GLY A 162 -4.74 -5.01 9.44
C GLY A 162 -5.71 -5.00 8.27
N LEU A 163 -5.81 -3.89 7.54
CA LEU A 163 -6.52 -3.79 6.27
C LEU A 163 -5.62 -4.30 5.12
N ALA A 164 -6.22 -4.88 4.08
CA ALA A 164 -5.50 -5.41 2.93
C ALA A 164 -4.96 -4.31 2.00
N LEU A 165 -3.94 -4.65 1.20
CA LEU A 165 -3.37 -3.78 0.16
C LEU A 165 -4.34 -3.47 -1.00
N THR A 166 -5.48 -4.16 -1.05
CA THR A 166 -6.59 -3.92 -1.98
C THR A 166 -7.57 -2.87 -1.49
N SER A 167 -7.39 -2.36 -0.26
CA SER A 167 -8.29 -1.38 0.35
C SER A 167 -8.51 -0.13 -0.52
N ARG A 168 -9.69 0.44 -0.38
CA ARG A 168 -10.10 1.68 -1.04
C ARG A 168 -9.81 2.85 -0.11
N VAL A 169 -9.11 3.85 -0.63
CA VAL A 169 -8.86 5.12 0.07
C VAL A 169 -9.66 6.19 -0.67
N VAL A 170 -10.55 6.89 0.03
CA VAL A 170 -11.41 7.94 -0.54
C VAL A 170 -11.28 9.19 0.32
N SER A 171 -11.01 10.34 -0.31
CA SER A 171 -11.11 11.63 0.38
C SER A 171 -12.58 11.89 0.70
N VAL A 172 -12.86 12.23 1.96
CA VAL A 172 -14.21 12.63 2.35
C VAL A 172 -14.39 14.10 1.95
N GLU A 173 -15.39 14.39 1.12
CA GLU A 173 -15.73 15.77 0.74
C GLU A 173 -16.37 16.49 1.94
N GLY A 174 -15.94 17.72 2.22
CA GLY A 174 -16.34 18.51 3.40
C GLY A 174 -15.51 19.79 3.58
N GLU A 175 -15.67 20.47 4.72
CA GLU A 175 -15.08 21.81 5.00
C GLU A 175 -13.53 21.84 4.98
N LYS A 176 -12.85 20.68 5.05
CA LYS A 176 -11.39 20.55 4.96
C LYS A 176 -10.98 19.57 3.83
N PRO A 177 -11.06 19.97 2.55
CA PRO A 177 -10.71 19.11 1.42
C PRO A 177 -9.26 18.64 1.51
N GLY A 178 -9.04 17.33 1.33
CA GLY A 178 -7.71 16.73 1.35
C GLY A 178 -7.07 16.59 2.73
N LYS A 179 -7.85 16.66 3.82
CA LYS A 179 -7.37 16.39 5.19
C LYS A 179 -8.10 15.25 5.90
N LEU A 180 -9.18 14.73 5.31
CA LEU A 180 -9.98 13.64 5.86
C LEU A 180 -10.14 12.52 4.81
N TRP A 181 -9.86 11.29 5.22
CA TRP A 181 -9.97 10.12 4.34
C TRP A 181 -10.72 8.99 5.02
N ARG A 182 -11.46 8.23 4.22
CA ARG A 182 -12.05 6.95 4.61
C ARG A 182 -11.29 5.83 3.91
N VAL A 183 -10.88 4.84 4.70
CA VAL A 183 -10.25 3.63 4.18
C VAL A 183 -11.18 2.45 4.44
N THR A 184 -11.51 1.70 3.40
CA THR A 184 -12.39 0.53 3.48
C THR A 184 -11.74 -0.70 2.88
N ASP A 185 -11.85 -1.81 3.59
CA ASP A 185 -11.54 -3.17 3.12
C ASP A 185 -12.86 -3.93 3.01
N ASP A 186 -13.39 -4.00 1.80
CA ASP A 186 -14.69 -4.61 1.51
C ASP A 186 -14.67 -6.14 1.74
N GLU A 187 -13.50 -6.78 1.64
CA GLU A 187 -13.37 -8.24 1.82
C GLU A 187 -13.34 -8.64 3.29
N GLN A 188 -12.71 -7.82 4.14
CA GLN A 188 -12.64 -8.05 5.58
C GLN A 188 -13.75 -7.36 6.37
N GLY A 189 -14.56 -6.50 5.72
CA GLY A 189 -15.57 -5.70 6.38
C GLY A 189 -14.98 -4.69 7.37
N LYS A 190 -13.73 -4.24 7.15
CA LYS A 190 -13.03 -3.30 8.02
C LYS A 190 -13.02 -1.92 7.40
N ALA A 191 -13.16 -0.90 8.24
CA ALA A 191 -13.01 0.48 7.82
C ALA A 191 -12.48 1.35 8.94
N PHE A 192 -11.82 2.45 8.56
CA PHE A 192 -11.51 3.54 9.47
C PHE A 192 -11.58 4.89 8.75
N ILE A 193 -11.73 5.93 9.53
CA ILE A 193 -11.64 7.32 9.07
C ILE A 193 -10.38 7.92 9.69
N ILE A 194 -9.59 8.61 8.87
CA ILE A 194 -8.35 9.26 9.31
C ILE A 194 -8.36 10.75 8.96
N CYS A 195 -8.07 11.59 9.95
CA CYS A 195 -7.94 13.04 9.81
C CYS A 195 -6.49 13.47 10.05
N LEU A 196 -5.86 14.06 9.03
CA LEU A 196 -4.48 14.55 9.11
C LEU A 196 -4.40 16.09 9.16
N ALA A 197 -5.51 16.75 9.52
CA ALA A 197 -5.53 18.19 9.77
C ALA A 197 -4.72 18.58 11.01
N ASP A 198 -4.27 19.82 11.06
CA ASP A 198 -3.54 20.40 12.22
C ASP A 198 -4.48 20.69 13.40
N ALA A 199 -5.78 20.85 13.13
CA ALA A 199 -6.82 21.07 14.13
C ALA A 199 -8.14 20.49 13.64
N ILE A 200 -8.91 19.90 14.57
CA ILE A 200 -10.24 19.30 14.32
C ILE A 200 -11.28 20.04 15.16
N ASP A 201 -12.36 20.46 14.51
CA ASP A 201 -13.47 21.15 15.16
C ASP A 201 -14.71 20.25 15.20
N LEU A 202 -15.54 20.35 16.25
CA LEU A 202 -16.75 19.53 16.40
C LEU A 202 -17.75 19.62 15.23
N PRO A 203 -17.94 20.78 14.55
CA PRO A 203 -18.79 20.85 13.36
C PRO A 203 -18.31 19.94 12.21
N ASP A 204 -16.99 19.83 12.00
CA ASP A 204 -16.40 18.96 10.95
C ASP A 204 -16.82 17.50 11.13
N LEU A 205 -17.00 17.08 12.39
CA LEU A 205 -17.23 15.70 12.76
C LEU A 205 -18.71 15.29 12.71
N LYS A 206 -19.63 16.24 12.95
CA LYS A 206 -21.07 15.94 12.96
C LYS A 206 -21.57 15.41 11.62
N GLY A 207 -20.97 15.84 10.51
CA GLY A 207 -21.31 15.37 9.17
C GLY A 207 -20.87 13.93 8.87
N LEU A 208 -20.02 13.33 9.71
CA LEU A 208 -19.45 12.00 9.46
C LEU A 208 -20.34 10.86 9.91
N GLY A 209 -21.31 11.12 10.80
CA GLY A 209 -22.23 10.11 11.31
C GLY A 209 -21.52 8.98 12.07
N LEU A 210 -20.45 9.29 12.80
CA LEU A 210 -19.66 8.31 13.54
C LEU A 210 -20.49 7.56 14.59
N THR A 211 -20.23 6.26 14.70
CA THR A 211 -20.83 5.34 15.66
C THR A 211 -19.76 4.70 16.55
N LYS A 212 -20.19 4.02 17.61
CA LYS A 212 -19.27 3.39 18.59
C LYS A 212 -18.39 2.30 17.98
N ASP A 213 -18.80 1.73 16.84
CA ASP A 213 -18.05 0.69 16.15
C ASP A 213 -17.02 1.27 15.18
N ASP A 214 -17.16 2.54 14.79
CA ASP A 214 -16.25 3.20 13.87
C ASP A 214 -14.90 3.48 14.52
N LEU A 215 -13.83 3.26 13.75
CA LEU A 215 -12.48 3.63 14.11
C LEU A 215 -12.14 4.99 13.52
N PHE A 216 -11.87 5.97 14.37
CA PHE A 216 -11.42 7.30 13.98
C PHE A 216 -9.97 7.51 14.43
N ILE A 217 -9.11 7.89 13.49
CA ILE A 217 -7.69 8.09 13.70
C ILE A 217 -7.34 9.54 13.39
N CYS A 218 -6.63 10.24 14.26
CA CYS A 218 -6.16 11.59 13.96
C CYS A 218 -4.80 11.89 14.56
N ARG A 219 -4.23 13.04 14.18
CA ARG A 219 -3.02 13.56 14.82
C ARG A 219 -3.33 13.95 16.26
N ASP A 220 -2.44 13.61 17.19
CA ASP A 220 -2.59 13.97 18.60
C ASP A 220 -2.67 15.50 18.77
N THR A 221 -1.80 16.22 18.05
CA THR A 221 -1.77 17.70 18.02
C THR A 221 -3.05 18.36 17.55
N ALA A 222 -3.92 17.63 16.85
CA ALA A 222 -5.13 18.18 16.27
C ALA A 222 -6.32 18.19 17.23
N LEU A 223 -6.17 17.53 18.39
CA LEU A 223 -7.21 17.38 19.39
C LEU A 223 -7.04 18.42 20.51
N THR A 224 -8.15 19.08 20.85
CA THR A 224 -8.30 19.70 22.17
C THR A 224 -8.95 18.70 23.13
N ASP A 225 -8.78 18.88 24.44
CA ASP A 225 -9.40 18.02 25.47
C ASP A 225 -10.90 17.84 25.24
N THR A 226 -11.58 18.92 24.88
CA THR A 226 -13.02 18.91 24.56
C THR A 226 -13.32 18.05 23.34
N VAL A 227 -12.55 18.17 22.27
CA VAL A 227 -12.77 17.40 21.03
C VAL A 227 -12.45 15.91 21.25
N ALA A 228 -11.35 15.61 21.95
CA ALA A 228 -10.95 14.24 22.29
C ALA A 228 -12.04 13.53 23.12
N ALA A 229 -12.56 14.18 24.17
CA ALA A 229 -13.60 13.61 25.02
C ALA A 229 -14.90 13.33 24.24
N ASN A 230 -15.31 14.26 23.36
CA ASN A 230 -16.49 14.06 22.52
C ASN A 230 -16.31 12.91 21.53
N LEU A 231 -15.16 12.82 20.85
CA LEU A 231 -14.86 11.74 19.91
C LEU A 231 -14.81 10.38 20.59
N ALA A 232 -14.17 10.27 21.76
CA ALA A 232 -14.05 9.03 22.51
C ALA A 232 -15.42 8.50 23.01
N LEU A 233 -16.41 9.37 23.19
CA LEU A 233 -17.79 8.96 23.52
C LEU A 233 -18.58 8.47 22.30
N GLN A 234 -18.23 8.95 21.10
CA GLN A 234 -18.95 8.67 19.86
C GLN A 234 -18.39 7.48 19.09
N CYS A 235 -17.07 7.25 19.13
CA CYS A 235 -16.37 6.26 18.31
C CYS A 235 -15.13 5.70 19.02
N ARG A 236 -14.47 4.71 18.40
CA ARG A 236 -13.15 4.25 18.84
C ARG A 236 -12.09 5.23 18.34
N LEU A 237 -11.64 6.10 19.21
CA LEU A 237 -10.61 7.09 18.92
C LEU A 237 -9.20 6.49 19.08
N LYS A 238 -8.33 6.71 18.09
CA LYS A 238 -6.87 6.51 18.18
C LYS A 238 -6.14 7.76 17.70
N VAL A 239 -4.95 7.99 18.26
CA VAL A 239 -4.04 9.03 17.82
C VAL A 239 -2.79 8.43 17.18
N LEU A 240 -2.18 9.17 16.26
CA LEU A 240 -0.94 8.81 15.57
C LEU A 240 0.30 9.07 16.43
#